data_AF-A0A972TEP7-F1
#
_entry.id   AF-A0A972TEP7-F1
#
_cell.length_a   1.000
_cell.length_b   1.000
_cell.length_c   1.000
_cell.angle_alpha   90.00
_cell.angle_beta   90.00
_cell.angle_gamma   90.00
#
_symmetry.space_group_name_H-M   'P 1'
#
loop_
_entity.id
_entity.type
_entity.pdbx_description
1 polymer ?
#
loop_
_entity_poly.entity_id
_entity_poly.type
_entity_poly.pdbx_seq_one_letter_code
_entity_poly.pdbx_strand_id
1 'polypeptide(L)'
;MENKTRRSSVILGFLYRDSFIYRSLVIMVLCLVFFLSGCENKSVKKSVTKDIISEDSEEEIAIQHKVHHFKLEGFTKTGKDQWYLEGEFAKVLESDIILSNIKGESFSDKINVVLTADNGVFRRLTGATELEGNVIITTSDNGRLTMDFANWDAAKEEVTTDSSVVIEHSGIILEGKGALVKPKKEWAMLMEGIKAKDSTDRVITCNGPLEVDYKQRRAIFNNEVIITDPDGKICADKLVAYFNPDTREIERLEWIGDVKAVY
;
A
#
# COMPACT_ATOMS: atom_id res chain seq x y z
N MET A 1 43.24 -21.87 -14.01
CA MET A 1 42.22 -22.90 -14.31
C MET A 1 42.34 -23.91 -13.19
N GLU A 2 41.40 -24.17 -12.29
CA GLU A 2 39.94 -24.06 -12.31
C GLU A 2 39.52 -24.19 -10.84
N ASN A 3 38.98 -23.13 -10.23
CA ASN A 3 38.44 -23.20 -8.86
C ASN A 3 36.96 -22.81 -8.95
N LYS A 4 36.16 -23.80 -9.36
CA LYS A 4 34.77 -23.65 -9.78
C LYS A 4 33.84 -24.01 -8.63
N THR A 5 33.28 -22.97 -8.02
CA THR A 5 31.87 -22.87 -7.66
C THR A 5 31.23 -24.12 -7.03
N ARG A 6 31.56 -24.40 -5.77
CA ARG A 6 30.89 -25.43 -4.94
C ARG A 6 30.35 -24.87 -3.61
N ARG A 7 29.88 -23.62 -3.59
CA ARG A 7 29.24 -23.01 -2.40
C ARG A 7 27.78 -22.58 -2.58
N SER A 8 27.20 -22.69 -3.76
CA SER A 8 25.84 -22.18 -4.01
C SER A 8 24.71 -23.17 -3.68
N SER A 9 24.99 -24.46 -3.47
CA SER A 9 23.92 -25.47 -3.35
C SER A 9 23.36 -25.68 -1.94
N VAL A 10 24.04 -25.22 -0.88
CA VAL A 10 23.56 -25.39 0.52
C VAL A 10 22.66 -24.24 0.95
N ILE A 11 22.83 -23.04 0.38
CA ILE A 11 22.05 -21.84 0.73
C ILE A 11 20.65 -21.86 0.08
N LEU A 12 20.46 -22.58 -1.03
CA LEU A 12 19.18 -22.63 -1.73
C LEU A 12 18.06 -23.40 -1.01
N GLY A 13 18.39 -24.33 -0.10
CA GLY A 13 17.39 -25.15 0.59
C GLY A 13 16.64 -24.43 1.72
N PHE A 14 17.22 -23.35 2.26
CA PHE A 14 16.70 -22.65 3.44
C PHE A 14 15.71 -21.52 3.13
N LEU A 15 15.64 -21.08 1.87
CA LEU A 15 14.93 -19.86 1.47
C LEU A 15 13.69 -20.13 0.59
N TYR A 16 13.35 -21.40 0.38
CA TYR A 16 12.35 -21.83 -0.59
C TYR A 16 10.92 -21.94 -0.03
N ARG A 17 10.71 -21.72 1.28
CA ARG A 17 9.45 -22.10 1.93
C ARG A 17 8.39 -21.02 2.07
N ASP A 18 8.74 -19.72 2.04
CA ASP A 18 7.79 -18.68 2.42
C ASP A 18 7.91 -17.43 1.55
N SER A 19 6.83 -17.12 0.85
CA SER A 19 6.84 -16.21 -0.30
C SER A 19 5.55 -15.39 -0.40
N PHE A 20 5.00 -15.07 0.76
CA PHE A 20 3.64 -14.59 0.86
C PHE A 20 3.56 -13.05 0.84
N ILE A 21 4.67 -12.34 1.08
CA ILE A 21 4.77 -10.86 1.06
C ILE A 21 4.24 -10.28 -0.26
N TYR A 22 4.52 -10.96 -1.38
CA TYR A 22 4.12 -10.52 -2.70
C TYR A 22 2.59 -10.61 -2.93
N ARG A 23 1.90 -11.56 -2.30
CA ARG A 23 0.44 -11.73 -2.47
C ARG A 23 -0.33 -10.57 -1.85
N SER A 24 -0.01 -10.23 -0.61
CA SER A 24 -0.80 -9.24 0.14
C SER A 24 -0.60 -7.81 -0.34
N LEU A 25 0.65 -7.47 -0.65
CA LEU A 25 1.04 -6.10 -0.95
C LEU A 25 0.46 -5.64 -2.30
N VAL A 26 0.35 -6.52 -3.31
CA VAL A 26 -0.34 -6.25 -4.60
C VAL A 26 -1.78 -5.80 -4.38
N ILE A 27 -2.45 -6.54 -3.50
CA ILE A 27 -3.91 -6.56 -3.42
C ILE A 27 -4.38 -5.39 -2.56
N MET A 28 -3.74 -5.11 -1.43
CA MET A 28 -4.05 -3.92 -0.62
C MET A 28 -3.84 -2.63 -1.41
N VAL A 29 -2.75 -2.58 -2.18
CA VAL A 29 -2.37 -1.46 -3.03
C VAL A 29 -3.38 -1.22 -4.15
N LEU A 30 -3.81 -2.27 -4.85
CA LEU A 30 -4.82 -2.17 -5.90
C LEU A 30 -6.17 -1.75 -5.35
N CYS A 31 -6.52 -2.22 -4.15
CA CYS A 31 -7.83 -1.98 -3.57
C CYS A 31 -8.00 -0.56 -3.00
N LEU A 32 -6.93 0.08 -2.53
CA LEU A 32 -6.94 1.53 -2.23
C LEU A 32 -7.45 2.36 -3.42
N VAL A 33 -7.07 2.02 -4.64
CA VAL A 33 -7.51 2.76 -5.84
C VAL A 33 -8.98 2.56 -6.14
N PHE A 34 -9.51 1.36 -5.92
CA PHE A 34 -10.93 1.08 -6.20
C PHE A 34 -11.86 1.88 -5.28
N PHE A 35 -11.47 2.14 -4.03
CA PHE A 35 -12.22 3.05 -3.14
C PHE A 35 -12.10 4.51 -3.54
N LEU A 36 -10.91 4.93 -4.00
CA LEU A 36 -10.59 6.34 -4.18
C LEU A 36 -10.87 6.84 -5.61
N SER A 37 -11.11 5.93 -6.57
CA SER A 37 -11.41 6.25 -7.98
C SER A 37 -12.90 6.14 -8.34
N GLY A 38 -13.79 5.98 -7.35
CA GLY A 38 -15.22 5.69 -7.54
C GLY A 38 -16.11 6.81 -8.10
N CYS A 39 -15.57 7.96 -8.51
CA CYS A 39 -16.34 9.03 -9.15
C CYS A 39 -15.70 9.50 -10.47
N GLU A 40 -16.14 8.90 -11.58
CA GLU A 40 -15.89 9.38 -12.93
C GLU A 40 -16.76 10.62 -13.19
N ASN A 41 -16.28 11.80 -12.79
CA ASN A 41 -16.98 13.06 -13.04
C ASN A 41 -16.77 13.53 -14.49
N LYS A 42 -17.84 13.46 -15.29
CA LYS A 42 -17.93 14.20 -16.55
C LYS A 42 -17.81 15.70 -16.26
N SER A 43 -16.70 16.32 -16.66
CA SER A 43 -16.49 17.75 -16.47
C SER A 43 -17.51 18.56 -17.26
N VAL A 44 -18.41 19.26 -16.57
CA VAL A 44 -19.15 20.37 -17.15
C VAL A 44 -18.22 21.59 -17.10
N LYS A 45 -17.74 22.01 -18.27
CA LYS A 45 -16.98 23.26 -18.41
C LYS A 45 -17.93 24.43 -18.13
N LYS A 46 -17.68 25.19 -17.06
CA LYS A 46 -18.19 26.55 -16.93
C LYS A 46 -17.02 27.53 -16.86
N SER A 47 -16.90 28.32 -17.92
CA SER A 47 -16.04 29.48 -18.04
C SER A 47 -16.66 30.65 -17.29
N VAL A 48 -15.95 31.23 -16.32
CA VAL A 48 -16.14 32.64 -15.93
C VAL A 48 -14.79 33.25 -15.57
N THR A 49 -14.54 34.39 -16.19
CA THR A 49 -13.40 35.29 -16.02
C THR A 49 -13.65 36.28 -14.87
N LYS A 50 -12.55 36.68 -14.20
CA LYS A 50 -12.15 38.04 -13.75
C LYS A 50 -12.04 38.36 -12.24
N ASP A 51 -10.81 38.81 -11.91
CA ASP A 51 -10.34 39.89 -11.02
C ASP A 51 -10.31 39.78 -9.46
N ILE A 52 -9.09 39.53 -8.93
CA ILE A 52 -8.20 40.42 -8.10
C ILE A 52 -8.65 40.96 -6.70
N ILE A 53 -7.89 40.53 -5.66
CA ILE A 53 -7.48 41.15 -4.33
C ILE A 53 -8.60 41.28 -3.25
N SER A 54 -8.45 41.01 -1.93
CA SER A 54 -7.35 41.04 -0.92
C SER A 54 -7.67 40.17 0.33
N GLU A 55 -6.59 39.79 1.02
CA GLU A 55 -6.34 39.51 2.45
C GLU A 55 -7.44 39.61 3.53
N ASP A 56 -7.34 38.61 4.43
CA ASP A 56 -7.69 38.59 5.87
C ASP A 56 -9.18 38.56 6.24
N SER A 57 -9.77 37.38 6.09
CA SER A 57 -10.89 36.94 6.91
C SER A 57 -10.77 35.44 7.12
N GLU A 58 -10.87 34.98 8.37
CA GLU A 58 -11.26 33.60 8.67
C GLU A 58 -12.60 33.34 7.96
N GLU A 59 -12.54 32.80 6.74
CA GLU A 59 -13.73 32.43 6.00
C GLU A 59 -14.46 31.38 6.81
N GLU A 60 -15.62 31.76 7.34
CA GLU A 60 -16.69 30.82 7.66
C GLU A 60 -16.99 30.05 6.37
N ILE A 61 -16.29 28.94 6.14
CA ILE A 61 -16.52 28.10 4.97
C ILE A 61 -17.98 27.65 5.08
N ALA A 62 -18.82 28.23 4.22
CA ALA A 62 -20.26 28.03 4.24
C ALA A 62 -20.55 26.54 4.08
N ILE A 63 -20.93 25.91 5.19
CA ILE A 63 -21.32 24.50 5.21
C ILE A 63 -22.57 24.38 4.36
N GLN A 64 -22.47 23.73 3.21
CA GLN A 64 -23.63 23.59 2.34
C GLN A 64 -24.58 22.54 2.91
N HIS A 65 -24.03 21.38 3.31
CA HIS A 65 -24.81 20.28 3.85
C HIS A 65 -23.99 19.51 4.89
N LYS A 66 -24.66 19.10 5.97
CA LYS A 66 -24.14 18.14 6.94
C LYS A 66 -25.07 16.94 6.96
N VAL A 67 -24.51 15.75 6.70
CA VAL A 67 -25.23 14.48 6.74
C VAL A 67 -24.74 13.70 7.94
N HIS A 68 -25.69 13.18 8.72
CA HIS A 68 -25.45 12.27 9.83
C HIS A 68 -25.77 10.85 9.35
N HIS A 69 -24.88 9.90 9.59
CA HIS A 69 -24.95 8.51 9.16
C HIS A 69 -25.25 8.37 7.66
N PHE A 70 -24.20 8.24 6.86
CA PHE A 70 -24.36 8.04 5.42
C PHE A 70 -23.94 6.64 5.03
N LYS A 71 -24.55 6.14 3.96
CA LYS A 71 -24.12 4.95 3.23
C LYS A 71 -24.24 5.24 1.73
N LEU A 72 -23.16 5.02 1.01
CA LEU A 72 -23.07 5.12 -0.44
C LEU A 72 -22.76 3.73 -0.99
N GLU A 73 -23.36 3.40 -2.11
CA GLU A 73 -23.19 2.09 -2.75
C GLU A 73 -22.98 2.30 -4.25
N GLY A 74 -22.02 1.57 -4.80
CA GLY A 74 -21.76 1.52 -6.23
C GLY A 74 -22.06 0.14 -6.77
N PHE A 75 -22.78 0.09 -7.87
CA PHE A 75 -23.17 -1.16 -8.55
C PHE A 75 -22.44 -1.29 -9.88
N THR A 76 -22.09 -2.52 -10.23
CA THR A 76 -21.66 -2.88 -11.58
C THR A 76 -22.79 -2.64 -12.60
N LYS A 77 -22.45 -2.65 -13.89
CA LYS A 77 -23.45 -2.53 -14.98
C LYS A 77 -24.51 -3.64 -14.96
N THR A 78 -24.25 -4.76 -14.29
CA THR A 78 -25.17 -5.89 -14.14
C THR A 78 -25.95 -5.86 -12.83
N GLY A 79 -25.80 -4.80 -12.01
CA GLY A 79 -26.52 -4.61 -10.76
C GLY A 79 -25.94 -5.36 -9.56
N LYS A 80 -24.76 -5.97 -9.67
CA LYS A 80 -24.04 -6.54 -8.51
C LYS A 80 -23.29 -5.44 -7.76
N ASP A 81 -23.30 -5.50 -6.43
CA ASP A 81 -22.54 -4.61 -5.55
C ASP A 81 -21.05 -4.64 -5.93
N GLN A 82 -20.49 -3.46 -6.17
CA GLN A 82 -19.07 -3.28 -6.48
C GLN A 82 -18.32 -2.70 -5.29
N TRP A 83 -18.96 -1.80 -4.54
CA TRP A 83 -18.43 -1.22 -3.33
C TRP A 83 -19.53 -0.58 -2.47
N TYR A 84 -19.26 -0.43 -1.18
CA TYR A 84 -19.99 0.46 -0.30
C TYR A 84 -19.04 1.36 0.48
N LEU A 85 -19.51 2.54 0.86
CA LEU A 85 -18.82 3.48 1.75
C LEU A 85 -19.82 4.02 2.77
N GLU A 86 -19.53 3.86 4.05
CA GLU A 86 -20.34 4.39 5.14
C GLU A 86 -19.50 5.22 6.10
N GLY A 87 -20.17 6.09 6.85
CA GLY A 87 -19.54 6.85 7.91
C GLY A 87 -20.53 7.60 8.77
N GLU A 88 -20.06 8.08 9.92
CA GLU A 88 -20.92 8.72 10.92
C GLU A 88 -21.31 10.14 10.51
N PHE A 89 -20.39 10.89 9.90
CA PHE A 89 -20.66 12.24 9.43
C PHE A 89 -20.01 12.51 8.08
N ALA A 90 -20.74 13.25 7.23
CA ALA A 90 -20.20 13.87 6.04
C ALA A 90 -20.56 15.36 6.02
N LYS A 91 -19.54 16.22 5.92
CA LYS A 91 -19.68 17.66 5.78
C LYS A 91 -19.28 18.04 4.36
N VAL A 92 -20.25 18.49 3.58
CA VAL A 92 -20.05 18.89 2.18
C VAL A 92 -19.81 20.40 2.13
N LEU A 93 -18.61 20.75 1.73
CA LEU A 93 -18.16 22.11 1.45
C LEU A 93 -18.15 22.34 -0.06
N GLU A 94 -17.81 23.56 -0.49
CA GLU A 94 -17.72 23.88 -1.92
C GLU A 94 -16.65 23.03 -2.61
N SER A 95 -15.43 23.04 -2.08
CA SER A 95 -14.26 22.32 -2.60
C SER A 95 -14.16 20.88 -2.11
N ASP A 96 -14.60 20.61 -0.89
CA ASP A 96 -14.20 19.41 -0.15
C ASP A 96 -15.39 18.66 0.46
N ILE A 97 -15.20 17.36 0.69
CA ILE A 97 -16.08 16.53 1.50
C ILE A 97 -15.26 16.01 2.67
N ILE A 98 -15.61 16.44 3.88
CA ILE A 98 -14.97 15.98 5.12
C ILE A 98 -15.82 14.85 5.70
N LEU A 99 -15.17 13.73 6.01
CA LEU A 99 -15.78 12.48 6.43
C LEU A 99 -15.21 12.05 7.79
N SER A 100 -15.99 11.35 8.60
CA SER A 100 -15.53 10.77 9.86
C SER A 100 -16.08 9.36 10.09
N ASN A 101 -15.31 8.54 10.81
CA ASN A 101 -15.58 7.13 11.12
C ASN A 101 -15.93 6.36 9.85
N ILE A 102 -15.01 6.40 8.90
CA ILE A 102 -15.18 5.89 7.55
C ILE A 102 -15.00 4.38 7.57
N LYS A 103 -15.92 3.67 6.91
CA LYS A 103 -15.75 2.27 6.52
C LYS A 103 -16.13 2.09 5.06
N GLY A 104 -15.18 1.65 4.25
CA GLY A 104 -15.43 1.24 2.88
C GLY A 104 -15.29 -0.28 2.74
N GLU A 105 -16.17 -0.93 1.97
CA GLU A 105 -15.92 -2.27 1.45
C GLU A 105 -16.00 -2.32 -0.06
N SER A 106 -15.15 -3.12 -0.70
CA SER A 106 -15.15 -3.35 -2.13
C SER A 106 -15.17 -4.85 -2.38
N PHE A 107 -16.03 -5.25 -3.32
CA PHE A 107 -16.28 -6.65 -3.61
C PHE A 107 -15.79 -7.00 -4.99
N SER A 108 -15.09 -8.12 -5.10
CA SER A 108 -14.69 -8.68 -6.39
C SER A 108 -14.72 -10.20 -6.33
N ASP A 109 -14.73 -10.87 -7.49
CA ASP A 109 -14.71 -12.33 -7.57
C ASP A 109 -13.40 -12.94 -7.04
N LYS A 110 -12.36 -12.11 -6.83
CA LYS A 110 -11.04 -12.57 -6.38
C LYS A 110 -10.83 -12.28 -4.91
N ILE A 111 -10.92 -11.00 -4.54
CA ILE A 111 -10.61 -10.53 -3.18
C ILE A 111 -11.55 -9.38 -2.82
N ASN A 112 -12.10 -9.47 -1.61
CA ASN A 112 -12.85 -8.39 -0.99
C ASN A 112 -11.92 -7.60 -0.08
N VAL A 113 -12.15 -6.29 0.01
CA VAL A 113 -11.34 -5.40 0.82
C VAL A 113 -12.22 -4.54 1.69
N VAL A 114 -11.80 -4.37 2.94
CA VAL A 114 -12.39 -3.45 3.90
C VAL A 114 -11.35 -2.40 4.24
N LEU A 115 -11.72 -1.12 4.17
CA LEU A 115 -10.92 0.01 4.58
C LEU A 115 -11.64 0.73 5.72
N THR A 116 -10.92 1.08 6.79
CA THR A 116 -11.42 1.95 7.85
C THR A 116 -10.47 3.11 8.09
N ALA A 117 -11.00 4.26 8.49
CA ALA A 117 -10.23 5.41 8.94
C ALA A 117 -11.10 6.30 9.85
N ASP A 118 -10.47 7.01 10.78
CA ASP A 118 -11.17 7.92 11.70
C ASP A 118 -11.66 9.17 10.97
N ASN A 119 -10.84 9.71 10.06
CA ASN A 119 -11.15 10.92 9.30
C ASN A 119 -10.76 10.77 7.84
N GLY A 120 -11.40 11.55 6.98
CA GLY A 120 -11.00 11.65 5.59
C GLY A 120 -11.48 12.93 4.92
N VAL A 121 -10.72 13.36 3.91
CA VAL A 121 -11.02 14.55 3.11
C VAL A 121 -10.95 14.15 1.65
N PHE A 122 -12.06 14.36 0.93
CA PHE A 122 -12.12 14.19 -0.52
C PHE A 122 -12.19 15.56 -1.20
N ARG A 123 -11.17 15.88 -1.99
CA ARG A 123 -11.08 17.14 -2.75
C ARG A 123 -11.79 16.98 -4.08
N ARG A 124 -12.95 17.64 -4.24
CA ARG A 124 -13.85 17.43 -5.38
C ARG A 124 -13.25 17.85 -6.72
N LEU A 125 -12.39 18.88 -6.71
CA LEU A 125 -11.79 19.42 -7.92
C LEU A 125 -10.66 18.54 -8.46
N THR A 126 -9.86 17.96 -7.57
CA THR A 126 -8.67 17.19 -7.94
C THR A 126 -8.89 15.68 -7.88
N GLY A 127 -9.93 15.24 -7.17
CA GLY A 127 -10.13 13.82 -6.84
C GLY A 127 -9.12 13.29 -5.81
N ALA A 128 -8.31 14.16 -5.20
CA ALA A 128 -7.36 13.75 -4.18
C ALA A 128 -8.09 13.38 -2.88
N THR A 129 -7.59 12.36 -2.19
CA THR A 129 -8.18 11.88 -0.94
C THR A 129 -7.13 11.74 0.13
N GLU A 130 -7.43 12.26 1.32
CA GLU A 130 -6.64 12.06 2.53
C GLU A 130 -7.44 11.22 3.51
N LEU A 131 -6.76 10.29 4.17
CA LEU A 131 -7.29 9.46 5.24
C LEU A 131 -6.35 9.60 6.44
N GLU A 132 -6.91 9.81 7.61
CA GLU A 132 -6.15 10.08 8.84
C GLU A 132 -6.77 9.38 10.03
N GLY A 133 -5.91 8.82 10.88
CA GLY A 133 -6.27 8.11 12.10
C GLY A 133 -6.74 6.68 11.84
N ASN A 134 -6.05 5.70 12.44
CA ASN A 134 -6.40 4.28 12.38
C ASN A 134 -6.74 3.79 10.97
N VAL A 135 -5.91 4.14 9.98
CA VAL A 135 -6.11 3.71 8.60
C VAL A 135 -5.76 2.23 8.50
N ILE A 136 -6.79 1.40 8.44
CA ILE A 136 -6.65 -0.06 8.39
C ILE A 136 -7.29 -0.58 7.11
N ILE A 137 -6.55 -1.45 6.43
CA ILE A 137 -7.02 -2.13 5.23
C ILE A 137 -6.93 -3.63 5.49
N THR A 138 -8.04 -4.34 5.38
CA THR A 138 -8.06 -5.80 5.45
C THR A 138 -8.56 -6.39 4.15
N THR A 139 -8.04 -7.57 3.83
CA THR A 139 -8.38 -8.30 2.61
C THR A 139 -8.92 -9.69 2.97
N SER A 140 -9.81 -10.24 2.15
CA SER A 140 -10.43 -11.55 2.39
C SER A 140 -9.46 -12.73 2.38
N ASP A 141 -8.22 -12.53 1.91
CA ASP A 141 -7.12 -13.50 1.97
C ASP A 141 -6.23 -13.31 3.22
N ASN A 142 -6.76 -12.72 4.29
CA ASN A 142 -6.10 -12.49 5.58
C ASN A 142 -4.92 -11.51 5.52
N GLY A 143 -4.98 -10.53 4.62
CA GLY A 143 -4.07 -9.39 4.64
C GLY A 143 -4.58 -8.32 5.58
N ARG A 144 -3.66 -7.69 6.32
CA ARG A 144 -3.92 -6.45 7.07
C ARG A 144 -2.80 -5.44 6.89
N LEU A 145 -3.14 -4.22 6.48
CA LEU A 145 -2.23 -3.08 6.41
C LEU A 145 -2.74 -2.02 7.38
N THR A 146 -1.83 -1.52 8.21
CA THR A 146 -2.13 -0.49 9.22
C THR A 146 -1.16 0.67 9.06
N MET A 147 -1.70 1.89 9.08
CA MET A 147 -0.95 3.14 9.06
C MET A 147 -1.79 4.26 9.71
N ASP A 148 -1.17 5.39 9.99
CA ASP A 148 -1.86 6.53 10.60
C ASP A 148 -2.41 7.50 9.55
N PHE A 149 -1.78 7.55 8.38
CA PHE A 149 -2.13 8.48 7.32
C PHE A 149 -1.97 7.83 5.95
N ALA A 150 -2.85 8.17 5.01
CA ALA A 150 -2.72 7.83 3.60
C ALA A 150 -3.25 8.95 2.71
N ASN A 151 -2.51 9.29 1.66
CA ASN A 151 -2.90 10.28 0.67
C ASN A 151 -2.91 9.67 -0.73
N TRP A 152 -4.04 9.82 -1.41
CA TRP A 152 -4.24 9.48 -2.81
C TRP A 152 -4.19 10.73 -3.68
N ASP A 153 -3.25 10.71 -4.63
CA ASP A 153 -3.16 11.71 -5.68
C ASP A 153 -3.76 11.12 -6.95
N ALA A 154 -4.99 11.55 -7.30
CA ALA A 154 -5.68 11.05 -8.49
C ALA A 154 -5.01 11.44 -9.80
N ALA A 155 -4.27 12.56 -9.84
CA ALA A 155 -3.60 13.03 -11.06
C ALA A 155 -2.35 12.19 -11.36
N LYS A 156 -1.62 11.79 -10.31
CA LYS A 156 -0.44 10.91 -10.42
C LYS A 156 -0.78 9.43 -10.31
N GLU A 157 -1.99 9.12 -9.87
CA GLU A 157 -2.49 7.76 -9.63
C GLU A 157 -1.59 7.00 -8.66
N GLU A 158 -1.25 7.66 -7.55
CA GLU A 158 -0.37 7.12 -6.52
C GLU A 158 -0.95 7.30 -5.12
N VAL A 159 -0.68 6.30 -4.27
CA VAL A 159 -0.92 6.41 -2.82
C VAL A 159 0.42 6.67 -2.15
N THR A 160 0.42 7.60 -1.21
CA THR A 160 1.59 7.99 -0.43
C THR A 160 1.26 8.00 1.05
N THR A 161 2.26 7.69 1.86
CA THR A 161 2.26 7.96 3.29
C THR A 161 3.69 8.20 3.73
N ASP A 162 3.88 9.02 4.76
CA ASP A 162 5.12 9.21 5.49
C ASP A 162 5.06 8.55 6.89
N SER A 163 3.90 8.02 7.28
CA SER A 163 3.70 7.36 8.57
C SER A 163 4.36 5.98 8.61
N SER A 164 4.43 5.41 9.81
CA SER A 164 4.75 4.00 9.97
C SER A 164 3.70 3.13 9.27
N VAL A 165 4.17 2.02 8.69
CA VAL A 165 3.38 1.08 7.93
C VAL A 165 3.66 -0.32 8.47
N VAL A 166 2.59 -1.05 8.81
CA VAL A 166 2.66 -2.46 9.21
C VAL A 166 1.78 -3.27 8.28
N ILE A 167 2.36 -4.29 7.66
CA ILE A 167 1.68 -5.23 6.77
C ILE A 167 1.78 -6.63 7.37
N GLU A 168 0.64 -7.24 7.64
CA GLU A 168 0.50 -8.60 8.14
C GLU A 168 -0.17 -9.46 7.06
N HIS A 169 0.44 -10.59 6.72
CA HIS A 169 -0.19 -11.58 5.84
C HIS A 169 0.45 -12.95 5.97
N SER A 170 -0.38 -13.99 6.07
CA SER A 170 0.09 -15.38 6.11
C SER A 170 1.20 -15.64 7.14
N GLY A 171 1.12 -14.97 8.31
CA GLY A 171 2.11 -15.10 9.38
C GLY A 171 3.43 -14.35 9.17
N ILE A 172 3.53 -13.52 8.13
CA ILE A 172 4.61 -12.55 7.95
C ILE A 172 4.15 -11.18 8.38
N ILE A 173 5.03 -10.49 9.10
CA ILE A 173 4.86 -9.10 9.53
C ILE A 173 5.98 -8.28 8.86
N LEU A 174 5.60 -7.27 8.09
CA LEU A 174 6.50 -6.33 7.43
C LEU A 174 6.23 -4.94 7.98
N GLU A 175 7.25 -4.37 8.59
CA GLU A 175 7.26 -3.03 9.16
C GLU A 175 8.16 -2.13 8.31
N GLY A 176 7.78 -0.86 8.19
CA GLY A 176 8.59 0.19 7.58
C GLY A 176 7.99 1.55 7.86
N LYS A 177 8.67 2.60 7.41
CA LYS A 177 8.16 3.97 7.46
C LYS A 177 8.13 4.57 6.07
N GLY A 178 7.01 5.22 5.78
CA GLY A 178 6.69 5.78 4.48
C GLY A 178 6.41 4.70 3.44
N ALA A 179 5.47 4.99 2.54
CA ALA A 179 5.21 4.16 1.38
C ALA A 179 4.84 5.01 0.16
N LEU A 180 5.23 4.51 -1.00
CA LEU A 180 4.77 5.01 -2.29
C LEU A 180 4.26 3.84 -3.11
N VAL A 181 3.07 4.02 -3.66
CA VAL A 181 2.35 2.96 -4.35
C VAL A 181 1.85 3.49 -5.67
N LYS A 182 2.12 2.76 -6.76
CA LYS A 182 1.72 3.11 -8.14
C LYS A 182 0.92 1.96 -8.74
N PRO A 183 -0.40 1.90 -8.50
CA PRO A 183 -1.23 0.73 -8.78
C PRO A 183 -1.27 0.38 -10.28
N LYS A 184 -1.37 1.36 -11.18
CA LYS A 184 -1.30 1.10 -12.64
C LYS A 184 0.06 0.57 -13.11
N LYS A 185 1.13 0.91 -12.39
CA LYS A 185 2.46 0.37 -12.65
C LYS A 185 2.66 -0.99 -12.00
N GLU A 186 1.74 -1.40 -11.12
CA GLU A 186 1.86 -2.56 -10.25
C GLU A 186 3.21 -2.53 -9.55
N TRP A 187 3.46 -1.42 -8.85
CA TRP A 187 4.71 -1.15 -8.17
C TRP A 187 4.44 -0.51 -6.81
N ALA A 188 5.20 -0.92 -5.81
CA ALA A 188 5.14 -0.38 -4.46
C ALA A 188 6.54 -0.25 -3.86
N MET A 189 6.70 0.68 -2.93
CA MET A 189 7.93 0.91 -2.19
C MET A 189 7.61 1.25 -0.75
N LEU A 190 8.28 0.58 0.19
CA LEU A 190 8.46 1.08 1.56
C LEU A 190 9.80 1.82 1.62
N MET A 191 9.83 2.99 2.25
CA MET A 191 10.96 3.91 2.08
C MET A 191 12.14 3.61 2.99
N GLU A 192 11.90 3.39 4.29
CA GLU A 192 12.96 3.24 5.29
C GLU A 192 12.57 2.34 6.46
N GLY A 193 13.58 1.92 7.24
CA GLY A 193 13.38 1.17 8.48
C GLY A 193 12.73 -0.20 8.28
N ILE A 194 13.09 -0.88 7.18
CA ILE A 194 12.40 -2.10 6.76
C ILE A 194 12.76 -3.24 7.69
N LYS A 195 11.74 -3.91 8.21
CA LYS A 195 11.87 -5.13 9.01
C LYS A 195 10.78 -6.11 8.63
N ALA A 196 11.15 -7.25 8.08
CA ALA A 196 10.24 -8.37 7.83
C ALA A 196 10.54 -9.49 8.83
N LYS A 197 9.51 -10.05 9.45
CA LYS A 197 9.59 -11.23 10.32
C LYS A 197 8.59 -12.28 9.85
N ASP A 198 9.01 -13.54 9.80
CA ASP A 198 8.12 -14.67 9.55
C ASP A 198 7.90 -15.52 10.82
N SER A 199 7.10 -16.59 10.67
CA SER A 199 6.77 -17.53 11.76
C SER A 199 7.93 -18.43 12.21
N THR A 200 9.05 -18.44 11.47
CA THR A 200 10.24 -19.26 11.76
C THR A 200 11.31 -18.50 12.55
N ASP A 201 10.95 -17.34 13.11
CA ASP A 201 11.87 -16.39 13.76
C ASP A 201 12.95 -15.83 12.84
N ARG A 202 12.81 -16.02 11.52
CA ARG A 202 13.65 -15.34 10.54
C ARG A 202 13.28 -13.87 10.48
N VAL A 203 14.30 -13.02 10.49
CA VAL A 203 14.17 -11.57 10.40
C VAL A 203 15.03 -11.05 9.26
N ILE A 204 14.42 -10.25 8.38
CA ILE A 204 15.09 -9.50 7.31
C ILE A 204 15.01 -8.03 7.65
N THR A 205 16.15 -7.33 7.66
CA THR A 205 16.19 -5.87 7.82
C THR A 205 16.99 -5.23 6.69
N CYS A 206 16.61 -4.03 6.27
CA CYS A 206 17.47 -3.18 5.44
C CYS A 206 17.27 -1.70 5.76
N ASN A 207 18.32 -0.91 5.53
CA ASN A 207 18.35 0.51 5.83
C ASN A 207 17.80 1.38 4.68
N GLY A 208 17.74 0.83 3.48
CA GLY A 208 17.16 1.48 2.31
C GLY A 208 15.75 0.98 1.99
N PRO A 209 15.21 1.40 0.83
CA PRO A 209 13.86 1.07 0.44
C PRO A 209 13.71 -0.40 0.10
N LEU A 210 12.53 -0.93 0.42
CA LEU A 210 12.03 -2.19 -0.13
C LEU A 210 11.13 -1.86 -1.32
N GLU A 211 11.60 -2.20 -2.51
CA GLU A 211 10.83 -2.05 -3.75
C GLU A 211 10.17 -3.37 -4.13
N VAL A 212 8.92 -3.32 -4.58
CA VAL A 212 8.20 -4.48 -5.10
C VAL A 212 7.66 -4.13 -6.48
N ASP A 213 8.19 -4.81 -7.49
CA ASP A 213 7.73 -4.70 -8.88
C ASP A 213 6.95 -5.97 -9.22
N TYR A 214 5.63 -5.83 -9.32
CA TYR A 214 4.76 -6.97 -9.56
C TYR A 214 4.73 -7.40 -11.03
N LYS A 215 5.12 -6.54 -11.96
CA LYS A 215 5.27 -6.94 -13.37
C LYS A 215 6.50 -7.81 -13.55
N GLN A 216 7.58 -7.43 -12.88
CA GLN A 216 8.85 -8.15 -12.92
C GLN A 216 8.94 -9.28 -11.88
N ARG A 217 7.90 -9.45 -11.06
CA ARG A 217 7.80 -10.49 -10.02
C ARG A 217 9.02 -10.51 -9.12
N ARG A 218 9.41 -9.34 -8.62
CA ARG A 218 10.57 -9.23 -7.74
C ARG A 218 10.38 -8.22 -6.62
N ALA A 219 11.03 -8.51 -5.50
CA ALA A 219 11.22 -7.58 -4.40
C ALA A 219 12.72 -7.28 -4.25
N ILE A 220 13.06 -6.03 -3.98
CA ILE A 220 14.44 -5.56 -3.87
C ILE A 220 14.60 -4.88 -2.53
N PHE A 221 15.41 -5.47 -1.66
CA PHE A 221 15.85 -4.87 -0.41
C PHE A 221 17.16 -4.15 -0.70
N ASN A 222 17.20 -2.84 -0.40
CA ASN A 222 18.37 -2.01 -0.68
C ASN A 222 19.07 -1.58 0.62
N ASN A 223 20.38 -1.45 0.54
CA ASN A 223 21.29 -0.90 1.55
C ASN A 223 21.33 -1.71 2.85
N GLU A 224 22.48 -2.34 3.09
CA GLU A 224 22.78 -3.05 4.35
C GLU A 224 21.70 -4.08 4.70
N VAL A 225 21.42 -4.98 3.76
CA VAL A 225 20.47 -6.07 3.95
C VAL A 225 21.07 -7.09 4.90
N ILE A 226 20.32 -7.41 5.95
CA ILE A 226 20.67 -8.42 6.95
C ILE A 226 19.52 -9.41 7.04
N ILE A 227 19.83 -10.69 6.87
CA ILE A 227 18.93 -11.79 7.24
C ILE A 227 19.52 -12.47 8.46
N THR A 228 18.70 -12.69 9.48
CA THR A 228 19.04 -13.46 10.68
C THR A 228 18.01 -14.57 10.85
N ASP A 229 18.48 -15.78 11.08
CA ASP A 229 17.66 -16.95 11.43
C ASP A 229 18.35 -17.73 12.57
N PRO A 230 17.76 -18.82 13.08
CA PRO A 230 18.39 -19.61 14.15
C PRO A 230 19.75 -20.21 13.79
N ASP A 231 20.04 -20.37 12.50
CA ASP A 231 21.26 -21.02 12.00
C ASP A 231 22.38 -20.02 11.68
N GLY A 232 22.09 -18.71 11.71
CA GLY A 232 23.09 -17.67 11.58
C GLY A 232 22.58 -16.37 10.97
N LYS A 233 23.51 -15.65 10.35
CA LYS A 233 23.31 -14.31 9.80
C LYS A 233 23.97 -14.16 8.44
N ILE A 234 23.24 -13.60 7.48
CA ILE A 234 23.76 -13.23 6.16
C ILE A 234 23.61 -11.72 5.97
N CYS A 235 24.66 -11.05 5.52
CA CYS A 235 24.69 -9.62 5.22
C CYS A 235 25.04 -9.41 3.74
N ALA A 236 24.45 -8.39 3.09
CA ALA A 236 24.80 -7.93 1.74
C ALA A 236 24.38 -6.46 1.52
N ASP A 237 24.85 -5.84 0.44
CA ASP A 237 24.42 -4.47 0.10
C ASP A 237 23.00 -4.45 -0.46
N LYS A 238 22.62 -5.52 -1.19
CA LYS A 238 21.32 -5.66 -1.83
C LYS A 238 20.91 -7.12 -1.90
N LEU A 239 19.61 -7.35 -1.75
CA LEU A 239 18.96 -8.65 -1.96
C LEU A 239 17.81 -8.48 -2.94
N VAL A 240 17.81 -9.29 -3.98
CA VAL A 240 16.70 -9.39 -4.93
C VAL A 240 16.03 -10.74 -4.76
N ALA A 241 14.74 -10.73 -4.43
CA ALA A 241 13.90 -11.91 -4.40
C ALA A 241 13.04 -11.97 -5.66
N TYR A 242 13.08 -13.10 -6.37
CA TYR A 242 12.26 -13.38 -7.55
C TYR A 242 11.16 -14.37 -7.19
N PHE A 243 9.96 -14.13 -7.70
CA PHE A 243 8.78 -14.95 -7.39
C PHE A 243 8.27 -15.72 -8.62
N ASN A 244 7.90 -16.97 -8.39
CA ASN A 244 7.20 -17.81 -9.34
C ASN A 244 5.80 -17.23 -9.63
N PRO A 245 5.35 -17.11 -10.89
CA PRO A 245 4.04 -16.50 -11.20
C PRO A 245 2.84 -17.29 -10.67
N ASP A 246 2.95 -18.61 -10.59
CA ASP A 246 1.83 -19.51 -10.32
C ASP A 246 1.69 -19.72 -8.80
N THR A 247 2.76 -20.17 -8.17
CA THR A 247 2.79 -20.42 -6.73
C THR A 247 2.94 -19.13 -5.94
N ARG A 248 3.52 -18.09 -6.58
CA ARG A 248 4.01 -16.88 -5.91
C ARG A 248 5.10 -17.18 -4.89
N GLU A 249 5.73 -18.35 -5.02
CA GLU A 249 6.85 -18.77 -4.20
C GLU A 249 8.15 -18.06 -4.58
N ILE A 250 9.09 -17.88 -3.65
CA ILE A 250 10.44 -17.38 -3.90
C ILE A 250 11.10 -18.46 -4.72
N GLU A 251 11.26 -18.17 -6.01
CA GLU A 251 11.94 -19.02 -6.95
C GLU A 251 13.45 -18.90 -6.77
N ARG A 252 13.92 -17.68 -6.47
CA ARG A 252 15.35 -17.38 -6.44
C ARG A 252 15.65 -16.13 -5.64
N LEU A 253 16.79 -16.15 -4.96
CA LEU A 253 17.39 -14.99 -4.32
C LEU A 253 18.74 -14.66 -4.96
N GLU A 254 18.98 -13.37 -5.19
CA GLU A 254 20.26 -12.85 -5.66
C GLU A 254 20.83 -11.87 -4.62
N TRP A 255 22.00 -12.21 -4.09
CA TRP A 255 22.74 -11.38 -3.15
C TRP A 255 23.79 -10.59 -3.91
N ILE A 256 23.81 -9.27 -3.74
CA ILE A 256 24.66 -8.36 -4.53
C ILE A 256 25.48 -7.50 -3.57
N GLY A 257 26.76 -7.33 -3.88
CA GLY A 257 27.70 -6.50 -3.13
C GLY A 257 28.55 -7.28 -2.13
N ASP A 258 28.85 -6.67 -0.99
CA ASP A 258 29.69 -7.25 0.07
C ASP A 258 28.96 -8.35 0.87
N VAL A 259 28.82 -9.53 0.26
CA VAL A 259 28.11 -10.66 0.87
C VAL A 259 28.97 -11.35 1.94
N LYS A 260 28.44 -11.46 3.17
CA LYS A 260 29.08 -12.13 4.31
C LYS A 260 28.09 -13.05 5.02
N ALA A 261 28.50 -14.28 5.32
CA ALA A 261 27.72 -15.23 6.11
C ALA A 261 28.46 -15.53 7.42
N VAL A 262 27.73 -15.53 8.53
CA VAL A 262 28.21 -15.84 9.89
C VAL A 262 27.31 -16.94 10.43
N TYR A 263 27.89 -18.06 10.84
CA TYR A 263 27.21 -19.23 11.38
C TYR A 263 27.68 -19.47 12.81
#